data_AF-A0A850ZMA7-F1
#
_entry.id   AF-A0A850ZMA7-F1
#
_cell.length_a   1.000
_cell.length_b   1.000
_cell.length_c   1.000
_cell.angle_alpha   90.00
_cell.angle_beta   90.00
_cell.angle_gamma   90.00
#
_symmetry.space_group_name_H-M   'P 1'
#
loop_
_entity.id
_entity.type
_entity.pdbx_description
1 polymer ?
#
loop_
_entity_poly.entity_id
_entity_poly.type
_entity_poly.pdbx_seq_one_letter_code
_entity_poly.pdbx_strand_id
1 'polypeptide(L)'
;SVLISVCIDFQGFTYPPHVGLSIGTATDPLFVLMEVHYDNPSFTEGLIDNSGLRLIYTPVLRKYDAGVIEAGLWVSLFHNIPPGMPEFVSEGHCTLECLEEALGAERPAGIQVFAVLLHAHLAGRAIRMRHFHNGEEQKLLAYDDEFDFNFQEFQYLKEERTILPGDNLVTECHYSTVDRIRMTWVSNILV
;
A
#
# COMPACT_ATOMS: atom_id res chain seq x y z
N SER A 1 -11.56 -1.53 6.66
CA SER A 1 -10.18 -1.63 7.16
C SER A 1 -9.53 -2.85 6.54
N VAL A 2 -8.34 -2.68 5.96
CA VAL A 2 -7.52 -3.78 5.45
C VAL A 2 -6.79 -4.41 6.63
N LEU A 3 -6.89 -5.73 6.80
CA LEU A 3 -6.15 -6.45 7.84
C LEU A 3 -4.72 -6.80 7.39
N ILE A 4 -4.60 -7.33 6.18
CA ILE A 4 -3.33 -7.68 5.56
C ILE A 4 -3.55 -7.76 4.05
N SER A 5 -2.57 -7.28 3.29
CA SER A 5 -2.47 -7.49 1.85
C SER A 5 -1.20 -8.30 1.59
N VAL A 6 -1.29 -9.29 0.71
CA VAL A 6 -0.16 -10.16 0.37
C VAL A 6 0.00 -10.23 -1.13
N CYS A 7 1.25 -10.28 -1.58
CA CYS A 7 1.60 -10.40 -2.98
C CYS A 7 2.37 -11.70 -3.23
N ILE A 8 2.74 -11.92 -4.50
CA ILE A 8 3.58 -13.05 -4.91
C ILE A 8 4.88 -13.02 -4.09
N ASP A 9 5.36 -14.20 -3.67
CA ASP A 9 6.57 -14.42 -2.86
C ASP A 9 6.60 -13.80 -1.45
N PHE A 10 5.47 -13.33 -0.93
CA PHE A 10 5.38 -12.84 0.45
C PHE A 10 5.67 -13.93 1.50
N GLN A 11 6.71 -13.72 2.33
CA GLN A 11 7.15 -14.69 3.34
C GLN A 11 6.48 -14.53 4.72
N GLY A 12 5.69 -13.49 4.90
CA GLY A 12 5.05 -13.16 6.18
C GLY A 12 5.39 -11.76 6.66
N PHE A 13 4.58 -11.26 7.59
CA PHE A 13 4.75 -9.95 8.21
C PHE A 13 4.62 -10.08 9.71
N THR A 14 5.57 -9.47 10.44
CA THR A 14 5.54 -9.39 11.89
C THR A 14 5.44 -7.92 12.31
N TYR A 15 4.45 -7.61 13.16
CA TYR A 15 4.33 -6.30 13.77
C TYR A 15 5.47 -6.04 14.77
N PRO A 16 5.90 -4.77 14.95
CA PRO A 16 6.76 -4.39 16.06
C PRO A 16 6.19 -4.84 17.41
N PRO A 17 7.02 -5.19 18.42
CA PRO A 17 6.53 -5.78 19.68
C PRO A 17 5.51 -4.95 20.47
N HIS A 18 5.45 -3.65 20.21
CA HIS A 18 4.60 -2.68 20.89
C HIS A 18 3.32 -2.33 20.11
N VAL A 19 3.15 -2.91 18.90
CA VAL A 19 2.06 -2.64 17.97
C VAL A 19 1.32 -3.94 17.66
N GLY A 20 0.00 -3.87 17.49
CA GLY A 20 -0.80 -5.00 17.00
C GLY A 20 -2.06 -4.53 16.31
N LEU A 21 -2.60 -5.33 15.40
CA LEU A 21 -3.92 -5.08 14.83
C LEU A 21 -4.98 -5.67 15.75
N SER A 22 -5.85 -4.82 16.32
CA SER A 22 -6.93 -5.28 17.19
C SER A 22 -7.99 -6.03 16.38
N ILE A 23 -8.42 -7.18 16.89
CA ILE A 23 -9.50 -7.99 16.32
C ILE A 23 -10.38 -8.55 17.45
N GLY A 24 -11.70 -8.44 17.27
CA GLY A 24 -12.70 -9.08 18.12
C GLY A 24 -13.07 -8.37 19.43
N THR A 25 -12.64 -7.12 19.65
CA THR A 25 -13.18 -6.27 20.73
C THR A 25 -14.54 -5.67 20.33
N ALA A 26 -15.22 -5.00 21.28
CA ALA A 26 -16.53 -4.41 21.05
C ALA A 26 -16.55 -3.32 19.96
N THR A 27 -15.40 -2.75 19.63
CA THR A 27 -15.22 -1.71 18.60
C THR A 27 -14.63 -2.26 17.31
N ASP A 28 -14.25 -3.53 17.26
CA ASP A 28 -13.59 -4.13 16.10
C ASP A 28 -14.59 -4.68 15.07
N PRO A 29 -14.16 -4.85 13.81
CA PRO A 29 -14.96 -5.56 12.81
C PRO A 29 -15.33 -6.98 13.27
N LEU A 30 -16.60 -7.33 13.08
CA LEU A 30 -17.14 -8.66 13.44
C LEU A 30 -16.78 -9.77 12.44
N PHE A 31 -16.49 -9.39 11.20
CA PHE A 31 -16.24 -10.32 10.10
C PHE A 31 -14.94 -9.96 9.39
N VAL A 32 -14.26 -11.00 8.91
CA VAL A 32 -13.12 -10.86 8.00
C VAL A 32 -13.58 -11.29 6.62
N LEU A 33 -13.35 -10.44 5.63
CA LEU A 33 -13.46 -10.80 4.22
C LEU A 33 -12.06 -11.16 3.72
N MET A 34 -11.94 -12.32 3.09
CA MET A 34 -10.72 -12.71 2.38
C MET A 34 -11.00 -12.63 0.89
N GLU A 35 -10.30 -11.75 0.20
CA GLU A 35 -10.30 -11.66 -1.25
C GLU A 35 -9.04 -12.31 -1.79
N VAL A 36 -9.19 -13.13 -2.84
CA VAL A 36 -8.07 -13.86 -3.46
C VAL A 36 -8.05 -13.54 -4.94
N HIS A 37 -6.91 -13.02 -5.41
CA HIS A 37 -6.69 -12.74 -6.82
C HIS A 37 -6.10 -13.98 -7.52
N TYR A 38 -6.89 -14.61 -8.40
CA TYR A 38 -6.45 -15.74 -9.21
C TYR A 38 -6.06 -15.28 -10.61
N ASP A 39 -4.81 -15.53 -11.00
CA ASP A 39 -4.39 -15.49 -12.40
C ASP A 39 -4.42 -16.90 -12.99
N ASN A 40 -5.36 -17.18 -13.91
CA ASN A 40 -5.54 -18.47 -14.56
C ASN A 40 -5.25 -18.38 -16.07
N PRO A 41 -3.99 -18.17 -16.50
CA PRO A 41 -3.66 -17.95 -17.90
C PRO A 41 -3.91 -19.19 -18.79
N SER A 42 -3.96 -20.38 -18.20
CA SER A 42 -4.21 -21.65 -18.92
C SER A 42 -5.71 -21.96 -19.07
N PHE A 43 -6.61 -21.16 -18.48
CA PHE A 43 -8.05 -21.39 -18.48
C PHE A 43 -8.45 -22.80 -18.01
N THR A 44 -7.69 -23.36 -17.08
CA THR A 44 -7.94 -24.71 -16.59
C THR A 44 -9.21 -24.72 -15.74
N GLU A 45 -10.16 -25.58 -16.09
CA GLU A 45 -11.41 -25.75 -15.36
C GLU A 45 -11.28 -26.79 -14.23
N GLY A 46 -12.17 -26.70 -13.24
CA GLY A 46 -12.28 -27.69 -12.17
C GLY A 46 -11.15 -27.68 -11.14
N LEU A 47 -10.31 -26.64 -11.12
CA LEU A 47 -9.32 -26.45 -10.06
C LEU A 47 -10.01 -26.12 -8.74
N ILE A 48 -9.65 -26.85 -7.68
CA ILE A 48 -10.11 -26.58 -6.31
C ILE A 48 -8.92 -26.01 -5.55
N ASP A 49 -9.04 -24.75 -5.15
CA ASP A 49 -8.06 -24.08 -4.31
C ASP A 49 -8.55 -24.01 -2.85
N ASN A 50 -7.63 -24.08 -1.90
CA ASN A 50 -7.87 -23.88 -0.47
C ASN A 50 -6.82 -22.96 0.14
N SER A 51 -6.36 -21.97 -0.65
CA SER A 51 -5.40 -20.97 -0.20
C SER A 51 -6.02 -20.05 0.83
N GLY A 52 -5.17 -19.48 1.67
CA GLY A 52 -5.61 -18.55 2.69
C GLY A 52 -4.45 -18.05 3.54
N LEU A 53 -4.80 -17.36 4.62
CA LEU A 53 -3.85 -16.68 5.49
C LEU A 53 -3.81 -17.34 6.86
N ARG A 54 -2.60 -17.42 7.44
CA ARG A 54 -2.41 -17.83 8.84
C ARG A 54 -2.17 -16.61 9.70
N LEU A 55 -3.12 -16.33 10.59
CA LEU A 55 -2.99 -15.25 11.57
C LEU A 55 -2.43 -15.81 12.88
N ILE A 56 -1.36 -15.19 13.37
CA ILE A 56 -0.80 -15.48 14.69
C ILE A 56 -1.19 -14.32 15.60
N TYR A 57 -1.96 -14.60 16.65
CA TYR A 57 -2.55 -13.58 17.52
C TYR A 57 -2.29 -13.87 19.00
N THR A 58 -2.52 -12.86 19.83
CA THR A 58 -2.41 -12.92 21.29
C THR A 58 -3.66 -12.30 21.93
N PRO A 59 -4.17 -12.82 23.06
CA PRO A 59 -5.28 -12.21 23.78
C PRO A 59 -4.87 -10.93 24.53
N VAL A 60 -3.57 -10.61 24.61
CA VAL A 60 -3.06 -9.42 25.31
C VAL A 60 -2.89 -8.28 24.30
N LEU A 61 -3.66 -7.22 24.48
CA LEU A 61 -3.54 -6.00 23.66
C LEU A 61 -2.13 -5.41 23.75
N ARG A 62 -1.65 -4.92 22.62
CA ARG A 62 -0.38 -4.20 22.52
C ARG A 62 -0.57 -2.74 22.92
N LYS A 63 0.52 -1.98 22.99
CA LYS A 63 0.48 -0.58 23.42
C LYS A 63 -0.25 0.31 22.42
N TYR A 64 -0.10 0.02 21.12
CA TYR A 64 -0.72 0.78 20.04
C TYR A 64 -1.41 -0.14 19.05
N ASP A 65 -2.55 0.32 18.53
CA ASP A 65 -3.26 -0.31 17.43
C ASP A 65 -2.61 0.03 16.09
N ALA A 66 -2.42 -0.98 15.25
CA ALA A 66 -1.99 -0.80 13.89
C ALA A 66 -3.13 -0.32 13.00
N GLY A 67 -2.79 0.49 12.00
CA GLY A 67 -3.67 0.85 10.89
C GLY A 67 -2.91 0.81 9.57
N VAL A 68 -3.65 0.91 8.47
CA VAL A 68 -3.10 0.99 7.11
C VAL A 68 -3.64 2.27 6.47
N ILE A 69 -2.74 3.05 5.88
CA ILE A 69 -3.09 4.19 5.02
C ILE A 69 -2.68 3.81 3.61
N GLU A 70 -3.61 3.94 2.68
CA GLU A 70 -3.35 3.83 1.26
C GLU A 70 -3.15 5.25 0.69
N ALA A 71 -1.99 5.48 0.08
CA ALA A 71 -1.66 6.77 -0.54
C ALA A 71 -1.05 6.51 -1.92
N GLY A 72 -1.64 7.11 -2.95
CA GLY A 72 -1.27 6.81 -4.31
C GLY A 72 -2.20 7.41 -5.35
N LEU A 73 -2.09 6.88 -6.56
CA LEU A 73 -2.95 7.27 -7.67
C LEU A 73 -4.31 6.62 -7.51
N TRP A 74 -5.36 7.43 -7.39
CA TRP A 74 -6.72 6.93 -7.35
C TRP A 74 -7.10 6.22 -8.65
N VAL A 75 -7.83 5.10 -8.54
CA VAL A 75 -8.36 4.37 -9.70
C VAL A 75 -9.38 5.24 -10.42
N SER A 76 -8.99 5.80 -11.56
CA SER A 76 -9.77 6.78 -12.30
C SER A 76 -9.66 6.55 -13.80
N LEU A 77 -10.79 6.69 -14.51
CA LEU A 77 -10.81 6.68 -15.98
C LEU A 77 -10.06 7.87 -16.59
N PHE A 78 -9.69 8.87 -15.79
CA PHE A 78 -8.93 10.03 -16.25
C PHE A 78 -7.41 9.86 -16.06
N HIS A 79 -6.96 8.78 -15.41
CA HIS A 79 -5.55 8.45 -15.32
C HIS A 79 -5.24 7.28 -16.26
N ASN A 80 -4.48 7.57 -17.32
CA ASN A 80 -4.13 6.62 -18.36
C ASN A 80 -2.69 6.82 -18.84
N ILE A 81 -2.01 5.72 -19.15
CA ILE A 81 -0.63 5.71 -19.62
C ILE A 81 -0.61 5.36 -21.12
N PRO A 82 -0.06 6.21 -22.00
CA PRO A 82 0.03 5.92 -23.43
C PRO A 82 0.87 4.67 -23.75
N PRO A 83 0.61 3.97 -24.88
CA PRO A 83 1.47 2.89 -25.36
C PRO A 83 2.82 3.41 -25.87
N GLY A 84 3.85 2.57 -25.82
CA GLY A 84 5.16 2.86 -26.41
C GLY A 84 6.03 3.83 -25.61
N MET A 85 5.68 4.16 -24.37
CA MET A 85 6.45 5.08 -23.54
C MET A 85 7.63 4.34 -22.88
N PRO A 86 8.88 4.77 -23.10
CA PRO A 86 10.02 4.22 -22.36
C PRO A 86 9.92 4.53 -20.86
N GLU A 87 9.44 5.74 -20.55
CA GLU A 87 9.18 6.21 -19.21
C GLU A 87 7.93 7.10 -19.21
N PHE A 88 7.06 6.89 -18.22
CA PHE A 88 5.92 7.75 -17.91
C PHE A 88 5.82 7.88 -16.39
N VAL A 89 5.90 9.10 -15.88
CA VAL A 89 5.84 9.37 -14.44
C VAL A 89 4.44 9.81 -14.06
N SER A 90 3.93 9.33 -12.93
CA SER A 90 2.65 9.74 -12.38
C SER A 90 2.76 9.89 -10.87
N GLU A 91 2.06 10.88 -10.32
CA GLU A 91 2.10 11.18 -8.90
C GLU A 91 0.69 11.19 -8.31
N GLY A 92 0.51 10.43 -7.23
CA GLY A 92 -0.65 10.55 -6.35
C GLY A 92 -0.31 11.44 -5.17
N HIS A 93 -1.18 12.38 -4.83
CA HIS A 93 -0.96 13.37 -3.77
C HIS A 93 -2.05 13.24 -2.70
N CYS A 94 -1.68 12.94 -1.47
CA CYS A 94 -2.48 13.29 -0.30
C CYS A 94 -1.93 14.60 0.25
N THR A 95 -2.61 15.69 -0.09
CA THR A 95 -2.20 17.05 0.26
C THR A 95 -2.27 17.30 1.77
N LEU A 96 -1.79 18.46 2.21
CA LEU A 96 -1.88 18.87 3.60
C LEU A 96 -3.32 18.89 4.13
N GLU A 97 -4.29 19.27 3.29
CA GLU A 97 -5.71 19.25 3.65
C GLU A 97 -6.22 17.81 3.78
N CYS A 98 -5.76 16.89 2.93
CA CYS A 98 -6.11 15.47 2.98
C CYS A 98 -5.65 14.83 4.30
N LEU A 99 -4.40 15.05 4.73
CA LEU A 99 -3.91 14.53 6.00
C LEU A 99 -4.46 15.27 7.22
N GLU A 100 -4.71 16.58 7.12
CA GLU A 100 -5.40 17.33 8.17
C GLU A 100 -6.81 16.78 8.41
N GLU A 101 -7.57 16.53 7.34
CA GLU A 101 -8.91 15.94 7.45
C GLU A 101 -8.86 14.51 8.00
N ALA A 102 -7.94 13.68 7.51
CA ALA A 102 -7.84 12.28 7.90
C ALA A 102 -7.34 12.09 9.35
N LEU A 103 -6.45 12.94 9.85
CA LEU A 103 -5.78 12.76 11.14
C LEU A 103 -6.17 13.80 12.19
N GLY A 104 -6.57 15.01 11.81
CA GLY A 104 -6.68 16.15 12.73
C GLY A 104 -7.66 15.92 13.90
N ALA A 105 -8.80 15.29 13.63
CA ALA A 105 -9.81 15.04 14.66
C ALA A 105 -9.48 13.83 15.56
N GLU A 106 -9.02 12.73 14.97
CA GLU A 106 -8.87 11.44 15.68
C GLU A 106 -7.44 11.21 16.18
N ARG A 107 -6.44 11.77 15.51
CA ARG A 107 -5.00 11.56 15.73
C ARG A 107 -4.22 12.89 15.68
N PRO A 108 -4.55 13.90 16.50
CA PRO A 108 -3.91 15.22 16.46
C PRO A 108 -2.41 15.19 16.79
N ALA A 109 -1.94 14.16 17.49
CA ALA A 109 -0.52 13.94 17.76
C ALA A 109 0.22 13.21 16.61
N GLY A 110 -0.48 12.92 15.52
CA GLY A 110 0.02 12.16 14.39
C GLY A 110 -0.01 10.64 14.58
N ILE A 111 0.63 9.96 13.63
CA ILE A 111 0.80 8.52 13.56
C ILE A 111 2.27 8.15 13.40
N GLN A 112 2.60 6.91 13.75
CA GLN A 112 3.94 6.35 13.57
C GLN A 112 3.92 5.32 12.44
N VAL A 113 4.61 5.62 11.34
CA VAL A 113 4.81 4.70 10.23
C VAL A 113 6.02 3.84 10.50
N PHE A 114 5.84 2.52 10.46
CA PHE A 114 6.90 1.54 10.73
C PHE A 114 7.17 0.59 9.55
N ALA A 115 6.26 0.51 8.59
CA ALA A 115 6.43 -0.28 7.37
C ALA A 115 5.62 0.32 6.22
N VAL A 116 6.06 0.08 4.98
CA VAL A 116 5.39 0.50 3.74
C VAL A 116 5.40 -0.66 2.75
N LEU A 117 4.28 -0.90 2.08
CA LEU A 117 4.18 -1.82 0.93
C LEU A 117 4.05 -0.96 -0.33
N LEU A 118 4.98 -1.13 -1.28
CA LEU A 118 4.92 -0.47 -2.59
C LEU A 118 4.20 -1.39 -3.58
N HIS A 119 3.25 -0.85 -4.32
CA HIS A 119 2.40 -1.62 -5.23
C HIS A 119 2.21 -0.91 -6.58
N ALA A 120 2.43 -1.64 -7.66
CA ALA A 120 2.02 -1.28 -9.01
C ALA A 120 1.86 -2.56 -9.84
N HIS A 121 1.09 -2.51 -10.93
CA HIS A 121 0.96 -3.63 -11.86
C HIS A 121 2.16 -3.73 -12.84
N LEU A 122 2.09 -4.64 -13.81
CA LEU A 122 3.15 -5.02 -14.76
C LEU A 122 3.87 -3.89 -15.51
N ALA A 123 3.27 -2.69 -15.60
CA ALA A 123 3.92 -1.54 -16.24
C ALA A 123 4.88 -0.78 -15.29
N GLY A 124 4.78 -0.97 -13.97
CA GLY A 124 5.60 -0.30 -12.97
C GLY A 124 7.08 -0.67 -13.10
N ARG A 125 7.96 0.32 -12.89
CA ARG A 125 9.43 0.17 -12.95
C ARG A 125 10.14 0.81 -11.78
N ALA A 126 9.57 1.86 -11.20
CA ALA A 126 10.05 2.42 -9.94
C ALA A 126 8.88 3.03 -9.16
N ILE A 127 8.94 2.99 -7.84
CA ILE A 127 7.95 3.59 -6.94
C ILE A 127 8.67 4.27 -5.78
N ARG A 128 8.25 5.49 -5.44
CA ARG A 128 8.77 6.22 -4.29
C ARG A 128 7.63 6.78 -3.45
N MET A 129 7.72 6.58 -2.14
CA MET A 129 6.81 7.16 -1.17
C MET A 129 7.50 8.33 -0.46
N ARG A 130 7.10 9.55 -0.85
CA ARG A 130 7.69 10.81 -0.41
C ARG A 130 6.83 11.41 0.71
N HIS A 131 7.49 11.99 1.71
CA HIS A 131 6.84 12.64 2.86
C HIS A 131 7.36 14.06 2.96
N PHE A 132 6.45 15.02 3.03
CA PHE A 132 6.74 16.44 3.20
C PHE A 132 6.17 16.93 4.52
N HIS A 133 7.00 17.64 5.27
CA HIS A 133 6.60 18.29 6.51
C HIS A 133 6.92 19.79 6.38
N ASN A 134 5.91 20.65 6.55
CA ASN A 134 6.04 22.10 6.36
C ASN A 134 6.65 22.52 5.00
N GLY A 135 6.35 21.78 3.94
CA GLY A 135 6.87 22.03 2.58
C GLY A 135 8.30 21.54 2.33
N GLU A 136 8.98 20.97 3.34
CA GLU A 136 10.30 20.36 3.17
C GLU A 136 10.18 18.85 3.01
N GLU A 137 10.81 18.33 1.95
CA GLU A 137 10.89 16.89 1.73
C GLU A 137 11.75 16.23 2.80
N GLN A 138 11.13 15.31 3.52
CA GLN A 138 11.80 14.46 4.49
C GLN A 138 12.44 13.27 3.76
N LYS A 139 13.28 12.50 4.46
CA LYS A 139 13.78 11.24 3.91
C LYS A 139 12.60 10.34 3.50
N LEU A 140 12.67 9.77 2.30
CA LEU A 140 11.70 8.84 1.71
C LEU A 140 11.25 7.80 2.74
N LEU A 141 9.94 7.55 2.78
CA LEU A 141 9.34 6.51 3.61
C LEU A 141 9.71 5.12 3.07
N ALA A 142 9.65 4.97 1.75
CA ALA A 142 10.08 3.77 1.02
C ALA A 142 10.40 4.13 -0.43
N TYR A 143 11.23 3.33 -1.06
CA TYR A 143 11.50 3.43 -2.49
C TYR A 143 11.92 2.07 -3.05
N ASP A 144 11.64 1.88 -4.33
CA ASP A 144 12.21 0.83 -5.14
C ASP A 144 12.44 1.40 -6.54
N ASP A 145 13.72 1.60 -6.89
CA ASP A 145 14.11 2.16 -8.19
C ASP A 145 14.17 1.10 -9.30
N GLU A 146 14.07 -0.19 -8.95
CA GLU A 146 14.11 -1.34 -9.86
C GLU A 146 12.91 -2.26 -9.56
N PHE A 147 11.73 -1.65 -9.40
CA PHE A 147 10.52 -2.32 -8.98
C PHE A 147 10.12 -3.44 -9.94
N ASP A 148 9.92 -4.63 -9.39
CA ASP A 148 9.39 -5.80 -10.08
C ASP A 148 8.06 -6.21 -9.45
N PHE A 149 7.01 -6.28 -10.28
CA PHE A 149 5.68 -6.71 -9.87
C PHE A 149 5.67 -8.06 -9.11
N ASN A 150 6.61 -8.96 -9.41
CA ASN A 150 6.67 -10.26 -8.78
C ASN A 150 7.25 -10.22 -7.36
N PHE A 151 7.88 -9.10 -6.96
CA PHE A 151 8.53 -8.94 -5.66
C PHE A 151 7.97 -7.72 -4.93
N GLN A 152 6.90 -7.95 -4.18
CA GLN A 152 6.23 -6.91 -3.39
C GLN A 152 6.21 -7.32 -1.93
N GLU A 153 7.03 -6.66 -1.12
CA GLU A 153 7.14 -6.93 0.31
C GLU A 153 7.00 -5.65 1.14
N PHE A 154 6.64 -5.82 2.41
CA PHE A 154 6.67 -4.72 3.35
C PHE A 154 8.12 -4.30 3.65
N GLN A 155 8.47 -3.10 3.27
CA GLN A 155 9.73 -2.47 3.64
C GLN A 155 9.58 -1.88 5.05
N TYR A 156 10.29 -2.47 6.02
CA TYR A 156 10.35 -1.92 7.38
C TYR A 156 11.21 -0.67 7.43
N LEU A 157 10.70 0.37 8.08
CA LEU A 157 11.48 1.57 8.35
C LEU A 157 12.52 1.26 9.43
N LYS A 158 13.77 1.66 9.21
CA LYS A 158 14.85 1.55 10.22
C LYS A 158 14.51 2.34 11.49
N GLU A 159 13.86 3.48 11.30
CA GLU A 159 13.37 4.35 12.37
C GLU A 159 11.93 4.75 12.00
N GLU A 160 11.00 4.54 12.93
CA GLU A 160 9.60 4.90 12.70
C GLU A 160 9.46 6.39 12.43
N ARG A 161 8.65 6.74 11.42
CA ARG A 161 8.43 8.13 11.03
C ARG A 161 7.11 8.63 11.59
N THR A 162 7.16 9.76 12.29
CA THR A 162 5.97 10.52 12.63
C THR A 162 5.43 11.22 11.39
N ILE A 163 4.14 11.02 11.10
CA ILE A 163 3.36 11.83 10.16
C ILE A 163 2.30 12.58 10.95
N LEU A 164 2.23 13.89 10.75
CA LEU A 164 1.33 14.79 11.47
C LEU A 164 0.15 15.23 10.58
N PRO A 165 -0.97 15.66 11.19
CA PRO A 165 -1.95 16.48 10.47
C PRO A 165 -1.27 17.68 9.81
N GLY A 166 -1.65 17.99 8.57
CA GLY A 166 -1.03 19.05 7.76
C GLY A 166 0.28 18.68 7.05
N ASP A 167 0.77 17.45 7.19
CA ASP A 167 1.83 16.90 6.32
C ASP A 167 1.30 16.57 4.93
N ASN A 168 2.19 16.31 3.97
CA ASN A 168 1.81 15.85 2.63
C ASN A 168 2.54 14.54 2.29
N LEU A 169 1.82 13.62 1.64
CA LEU A 169 2.37 12.39 1.08
C LEU A 169 2.23 12.38 -0.44
N VAL A 170 3.33 12.06 -1.12
CA VAL A 170 3.36 11.92 -2.57
C VAL A 170 3.88 10.54 -2.95
N THR A 171 3.10 9.79 -3.71
CA THR A 171 3.51 8.51 -4.29
C THR A 171 3.85 8.74 -5.75
N GLU A 172 5.13 8.64 -6.07
CA GLU A 172 5.69 8.80 -7.42
C GLU A 172 5.89 7.42 -8.04
N CYS A 173 5.24 7.16 -9.16
CA CYS A 173 5.32 5.89 -9.89
C CYS A 173 5.89 6.14 -11.29
N HIS A 174 6.94 5.39 -11.65
CA HIS A 174 7.50 5.34 -12.98
C HIS A 174 7.00 4.08 -13.69
N TYR A 175 6.52 4.26 -14.91
CA TYR A 175 6.00 3.18 -15.74
C TYR A 175 6.76 3.08 -17.07
N SER A 176 6.81 1.87 -17.62
CA SER A 176 7.23 1.62 -18.99
C SER A 176 6.15 0.84 -19.74
N THR A 177 5.81 1.29 -20.93
CA THR A 177 4.79 0.70 -21.81
C THR A 177 5.32 0.43 -23.20
N VAL A 178 6.65 0.30 -23.36
CA VAL A 178 7.32 0.02 -24.64
C VAL A 178 6.80 -1.25 -25.33
N ASP A 179 6.33 -2.21 -24.55
CA ASP A 179 5.79 -3.50 -24.97
C ASP A 179 4.27 -3.47 -25.21
N ARG A 180 3.60 -2.33 -24.98
CA ARG A 180 2.15 -2.19 -25.08
C ARG A 180 1.77 -1.41 -26.33
N ILE A 181 0.72 -1.88 -27.01
CA ILE A 181 0.17 -1.26 -28.24
C ILE A 181 -1.13 -0.48 -28.01
N ARG A 182 -1.72 -0.55 -26.81
CA ARG A 182 -2.96 0.14 -26.43
C ARG A 182 -2.74 0.97 -25.18
N MET A 183 -3.67 1.92 -24.95
CA MET A 183 -3.74 2.67 -23.69
C MET A 183 -3.76 1.71 -22.50
N THR A 184 -2.91 1.99 -21.52
CA THR A 184 -2.95 1.34 -20.21
C THR A 184 -3.82 2.17 -19.29
N TRP A 185 -4.86 1.55 -18.75
CA TRP A 185 -5.78 2.16 -17.81
C TRP A 185 -5.42 1.72 -16.41
N VAL A 186 -5.53 2.64 -15.46
CA VAL A 186 -5.51 2.27 -14.05
C VAL A 186 -6.76 1.44 -13.79
N SER A 187 -6.57 0.26 -13.22
CA SER A 187 -7.64 -0.66 -12.87
C SER A 187 -7.46 -1.11 -11.43
N ASN A 188 -8.51 -1.70 -10.87
CA ASN A 188 -8.66 -2.13 -9.48
C ASN A 188 -7.34 -2.28 -8.72
N ILE A 189 -7.26 -1.55 -7.61
CA ILE A 189 -6.34 -1.89 -6.53
C ILE A 189 -7.10 -2.92 -5.70
N LEU A 190 -6.69 -4.19 -5.80
CA LEU A 190 -7.13 -5.22 -4.87
C LEU A 190 -6.13 -5.20 -3.71
N VAL A 191 -6.49 -4.53 -2.61
CA VAL A 191 -5.73 -4.58 -1.35
C VAL A 191 -6.15 -5.79 -0.55
#